data_AF-E5BES2-F1
#
_entry.id   AF-E5BES2-F1
#
_cell.length_a   1.000
_cell.length_b   1.000
_cell.length_c   1.000
_cell.angle_alpha   90.00
_cell.angle_beta   90.00
_cell.angle_gamma   90.00
#
_symmetry.space_group_name_H-M   'P 1'
#
loop_
_entity.id
_entity.type
_entity.pdbx_description
1 polymer ?
#
loop_
_entity_poly.entity_id
_entity_poly.type
_entity_poly.pdbx_seq_one_letter_code
_entity_poly.pdbx_strand_id
1 'polypeptide(L)'
;MQKILKVGTEENYVEYKERLSFIERHNYKEKIKPKSLKMNKKKEDFTLNVEENKFENSPEFMLLQAQVVKIVEEGEVIFDHEDGKRKISAQTFNKIFENADNLDEVLSNILKANKLSVKEEEEEEEKND
;
A
#
# COMPACT_ATOMS: atom_id res chain seq x y z
N MET A 1 -10.69 -19.89 -0.69
CA MET A 1 -10.66 -18.57 -0.02
C MET A 1 -9.21 -18.17 0.16
N GLN A 2 -8.88 -16.88 -0.01
CA GLN A 2 -7.54 -16.39 0.30
C GLN A 2 -7.35 -16.40 1.83
N LYS A 3 -6.11 -16.67 2.28
CA LYS A 3 -5.76 -16.67 3.71
C LYS A 3 -5.85 -15.23 4.24
N ILE A 4 -6.58 -15.05 5.34
CA ILE A 4 -6.60 -13.80 6.10
C ILE A 4 -5.54 -13.90 7.20
N LEU A 5 -4.72 -12.85 7.31
CA LEU A 5 -3.69 -12.68 8.33
C LEU A 5 -4.07 -11.49 9.23
N LYS A 6 -3.55 -11.50 10.45
CA LYS A 6 -3.75 -10.45 11.46
C LYS A 6 -2.40 -9.92 11.94
N VAL A 7 -2.28 -8.61 12.05
CA VAL A 7 -1.15 -7.88 12.65
C VAL A 7 -1.69 -6.97 13.75
N GLY A 8 -1.02 -6.91 14.90
CA GLY A 8 -1.41 -6.07 16.04
C GLY A 8 -1.91 -6.86 17.26
N THR A 9 -2.51 -6.14 18.22
CA THR A 9 -2.99 -6.65 19.50
C THR A 9 -4.46 -7.08 19.43
N GLU A 10 -5.09 -7.35 20.58
CA GLU A 10 -6.55 -7.59 20.61
C GLU A 10 -7.34 -6.30 20.39
N GLU A 11 -6.86 -5.17 20.91
CA GLU A 11 -7.53 -3.87 20.85
C GLU A 11 -7.17 -3.08 19.60
N ASN A 12 -5.96 -3.24 19.07
CA ASN A 12 -5.47 -2.51 17.88
C ASN A 12 -4.92 -3.51 16.85
N TYR A 13 -5.71 -3.85 15.83
CA TYR A 13 -5.25 -4.76 14.78
C TYR A 13 -5.80 -4.49 13.39
N VAL A 14 -5.08 -5.02 12.41
CA VAL A 14 -5.44 -5.04 11.00
C VAL A 14 -5.51 -6.48 10.52
N GLU A 15 -6.60 -6.82 9.83
CA GLU A 15 -6.72 -8.06 9.08
C GLU A 15 -6.59 -7.80 7.59
N TYR A 16 -5.90 -8.69 6.87
CA TYR A 16 -5.62 -8.53 5.46
C TYR A 16 -5.43 -9.84 4.71
N LYS A 17 -5.63 -9.78 3.39
CA LYS A 17 -5.29 -10.84 2.45
C LYS A 17 -3.83 -10.69 2.02
N GLU A 18 -3.06 -11.75 2.15
CA GLU A 18 -1.62 -11.70 1.86
C GLU A 18 -1.29 -11.65 0.36
N ARG A 19 -2.06 -12.37 -0.47
CA ARG A 19 -1.75 -12.60 -1.89
C ARG A 19 -2.62 -11.77 -2.82
N LEU A 20 -1.98 -11.03 -3.71
CA LEU A 20 -2.63 -10.31 -4.79
C LEU A 20 -3.07 -11.27 -5.91
N SER A 21 -4.25 -11.00 -6.46
CA SER A 21 -4.67 -11.53 -7.74
C SER A 21 -3.79 -11.02 -8.89
N PHE A 22 -3.91 -11.65 -10.06
CA PHE A 22 -3.21 -11.22 -11.26
C PHE A 22 -3.51 -9.75 -11.61
N ILE A 23 -4.77 -9.34 -11.56
CA ILE A 23 -5.22 -7.98 -11.90
C ILE A 23 -4.64 -6.95 -10.93
N GLU A 24 -4.70 -7.21 -9.62
CA GLU A 24 -4.17 -6.31 -8.60
C GLU A 24 -2.66 -6.13 -8.75
N ARG A 25 -1.94 -7.23 -9.01
CA ARG A 25 -0.49 -7.20 -9.25
C ARG A 25 -0.12 -6.41 -10.50
N HIS A 26 -0.89 -6.56 -11.59
CA HIS A 26 -0.67 -5.81 -12.83
C HIS A 26 -0.89 -4.30 -12.61
N ASN A 27 -2.01 -3.93 -11.97
CA ASN A 27 -2.34 -2.53 -11.67
C ASN A 27 -1.29 -1.87 -10.78
N TYR A 28 -0.75 -2.58 -9.78
CA TYR A 28 0.31 -2.06 -8.91
C TYR A 28 1.58 -1.74 -9.72
N LYS A 29 2.01 -2.65 -10.60
CA LYS A 29 3.19 -2.44 -11.45
C LYS A 29 3.02 -1.26 -12.41
N GLU A 30 1.83 -1.08 -12.99
CA GLU A 30 1.54 0.10 -13.84
C GLU A 30 1.59 1.41 -13.05
N LYS A 31 1.15 1.41 -11.79
CA LYS A 31 1.15 2.61 -10.93
C LYS A 31 2.54 3.06 -10.46
N ILE A 32 3.48 2.13 -10.28
CA ILE A 32 4.88 2.46 -9.89
C ILE A 32 5.66 3.07 -11.05
N LYS A 33 5.25 2.82 -12.30
CA LYS A 33 5.96 3.39 -13.45
C LYS A 33 5.97 4.91 -13.32
N PRO A 34 7.13 5.56 -13.57
CA PRO A 34 7.25 7.00 -13.44
C PRO A 34 6.20 7.68 -14.32
N LYS A 35 5.22 8.32 -13.69
CA LYS A 35 4.28 9.20 -14.38
C LYS A 35 5.12 10.36 -14.89
N SER A 36 5.25 10.46 -16.21
CA SER A 36 6.12 11.37 -16.95
C SER A 36 6.43 12.69 -16.22
N LEU A 37 7.66 12.82 -15.71
CA LEU A 37 8.27 14.10 -15.40
C LEU A 37 8.33 14.92 -16.70
N LYS A 38 7.42 15.87 -16.88
CA LYS A 38 7.48 16.79 -18.01
C LYS A 38 8.54 17.86 -17.72
N MET A 39 9.80 17.59 -18.07
CA MET A 39 10.82 18.64 -18.16
C MET A 39 10.49 19.55 -19.33
N ASN A 40 10.06 20.78 -19.04
CA ASN A 40 9.85 21.78 -20.06
C ASN A 40 11.21 22.40 -20.43
N LYS A 41 11.89 21.92 -21.47
CA LYS A 41 13.26 22.36 -21.88
C LYS A 41 13.43 23.88 -22.10
N LYS A 42 12.35 24.68 -22.05
CA LYS A 42 12.36 26.14 -22.25
C LYS A 42 12.34 26.95 -20.96
N LYS A 43 12.06 26.34 -19.80
CA LYS A 43 12.05 27.01 -18.49
C LYS A 43 12.63 26.05 -17.46
N GLU A 44 13.51 26.51 -16.59
CA GLU A 44 13.95 25.79 -15.39
C GLU A 44 12.82 25.65 -14.35
N ASP A 45 11.57 25.45 -14.80
CA ASP A 45 10.39 25.31 -13.96
C ASP A 45 10.04 23.83 -13.85
N PHE A 46 10.24 23.28 -12.65
CA PHE A 46 9.74 21.96 -12.28
C PHE A 46 8.25 22.09 -11.92
N THR A 47 7.35 21.57 -12.75
CA THR A 47 5.94 21.42 -12.36
C THR A 47 5.73 20.10 -11.64
N LEU A 48 5.65 20.14 -10.31
CA LEU A 48 5.19 19.02 -9.50
C LEU A 48 3.66 18.97 -9.55
N ASN A 49 3.08 17.91 -10.11
CA ASN A 49 1.63 17.74 -10.09
C ASN A 49 1.20 17.27 -8.69
N VAL A 50 0.75 18.20 -7.86
CA VAL A 50 0.39 17.95 -6.46
C VAL A 50 -0.76 16.94 -6.33
N GLU A 51 -1.69 16.90 -7.28
CA GLU A 51 -2.79 15.93 -7.26
C GLU A 51 -2.30 14.50 -7.48
N GLU A 52 -1.37 14.29 -8.41
CA GLU A 52 -0.81 12.96 -8.70
C GLU A 52 0.07 12.40 -7.57
N ASN A 53 0.58 13.27 -6.68
CA ASN A 53 1.47 12.92 -5.58
C ASN A 53 0.77 12.77 -4.21
N LYS A 54 -0.58 12.84 -4.16
CA LYS A 54 -1.32 12.55 -2.93
C LYS A 54 -1.21 11.06 -2.58
N PHE A 55 -1.16 10.73 -1.28
CA PHE A 55 -1.11 9.33 -0.81
C PHE A 55 -2.24 8.48 -1.37
N GLU A 56 -3.46 9.00 -1.45
CA GLU A 56 -4.63 8.31 -2.04
C GLU A 56 -4.42 7.85 -3.50
N ASN A 57 -3.46 8.46 -4.20
CA ASN A 57 -3.08 8.10 -5.57
C ASN A 57 -1.87 7.17 -5.65
N SER A 58 -1.20 6.90 -4.53
CA SER A 58 0.02 6.10 -4.47
C SER A 58 -0.23 4.60 -4.73
N PRO A 59 0.80 3.85 -5.17
CA PRO A 59 0.74 2.39 -5.27
C PRO A 59 0.44 1.70 -3.94
N GLU A 60 0.98 2.20 -2.84
CA GLU A 60 0.85 1.66 -1.48
C GLU A 60 -0.60 1.74 -1.00
N PHE A 61 -1.23 2.92 -1.15
CA PHE A 61 -2.64 3.08 -0.81
C PHE A 61 -3.53 2.12 -1.62
N MET A 62 -3.21 1.88 -2.89
CA MET A 62 -3.93 0.91 -3.71
C MET A 62 -3.83 -0.51 -3.15
N LEU A 63 -2.64 -0.92 -2.70
CA LEU A 63 -2.42 -2.24 -2.13
C LEU A 63 -3.21 -2.42 -0.83
N LEU A 64 -3.07 -1.47 0.09
CA LEU A 64 -3.78 -1.52 1.35
C LEU A 64 -5.30 -1.50 1.13
N GLN A 65 -5.79 -0.66 0.22
CA GLN A 65 -7.21 -0.60 -0.13
C GLN A 65 -7.75 -1.93 -0.69
N ALA A 66 -6.94 -2.69 -1.41
CA ALA A 66 -7.34 -3.96 -2.02
C ALA A 66 -7.27 -5.14 -1.03
N GLN A 67 -6.31 -5.11 -0.11
CA GLN A 67 -5.98 -6.27 0.72
C GLN A 67 -6.47 -6.18 2.16
N VAL A 68 -6.58 -5.00 2.75
CA VAL A 68 -7.13 -4.83 4.11
C VAL A 68 -8.61 -5.21 4.11
N VAL A 69 -9.00 -6.07 5.05
CA VAL A 69 -10.36 -6.56 5.20
C VAL A 69 -11.02 -6.07 6.49
N LYS A 70 -10.24 -5.82 7.55
CA LYS A 70 -10.77 -5.32 8.81
C LYS A 70 -9.73 -4.48 9.53
N ILE A 71 -10.19 -3.45 10.23
CA ILE A 71 -9.36 -2.66 11.15
C ILE A 71 -10.15 -2.44 12.43
N VAL A 72 -9.49 -2.72 13.55
CA VAL A 72 -10.00 -2.48 14.89
C VAL A 72 -9.03 -1.58 15.63
N GLU A 73 -9.56 -0.52 16.23
CA GLU A 73 -8.81 0.51 16.94
C GLU A 73 -9.49 0.76 18.28
N GLU A 74 -8.72 0.67 19.37
CA GLU A 74 -9.21 0.76 20.75
C GLU A 74 -10.38 -0.21 21.04
N GLY A 75 -10.37 -1.37 20.40
CA GLY A 75 -11.44 -2.39 20.49
C GLY A 75 -12.67 -2.11 19.62
N GLU A 76 -12.73 -0.99 18.90
CA GLU A 76 -13.83 -0.63 18.01
C GLU A 76 -13.52 -0.95 16.54
N VAL A 77 -14.50 -1.49 15.83
CA VAL A 77 -14.37 -1.80 14.39
C VAL A 77 -14.52 -0.52 13.57
N ILE A 78 -13.43 0.02 13.05
CA ILE A 78 -13.43 1.23 12.21
C ILE A 78 -13.62 0.91 10.72
N PHE A 79 -13.26 -0.30 10.30
CA PHE A 79 -13.48 -0.81 8.96
C PHE A 79 -13.73 -2.32 9.00
N ASP A 80 -14.75 -2.76 8.27
CA ASP A 80 -15.01 -4.18 8.01
C ASP A 80 -15.50 -4.36 6.57
N HIS A 81 -14.86 -5.25 5.84
CA HIS A 81 -15.22 -5.64 4.48
C HIS A 81 -16.59 -6.33 4.43
N GLU A 82 -16.94 -7.08 5.49
CA GLU A 82 -18.19 -7.86 5.55
C GLU A 82 -19.42 -6.97 5.70
N ASP A 83 -19.26 -5.74 6.22
CA ASP A 83 -20.31 -4.70 6.32
C ASP A 83 -20.68 -4.07 4.95
N GLY A 84 -20.28 -4.69 3.84
CA GLY A 84 -20.55 -4.23 2.47
C GLY A 84 -19.58 -3.17 1.97
N LYS A 85 -18.67 -2.67 2.82
CA LYS A 85 -17.61 -1.73 2.42
C LYS A 85 -16.45 -2.49 1.76
N ARG A 86 -16.55 -2.66 0.44
CA ARG A 86 -15.54 -3.44 -0.32
C ARG A 86 -14.13 -2.87 -0.27
N LYS A 87 -13.98 -1.58 -0.01
CA LYS A 87 -12.71 -0.85 -0.01
C LYS A 87 -12.71 0.20 1.09
N ILE A 88 -11.59 0.30 1.80
CA ILE A 88 -11.36 1.39 2.74
C ILE A 88 -11.20 2.73 1.99
N SER A 89 -11.81 3.78 2.53
CA SER A 89 -11.74 5.13 1.95
C SER A 89 -10.52 5.90 2.48
N ALA A 90 -10.05 6.91 1.74
CA ALA A 90 -8.98 7.79 2.22
C ALA A 90 -9.38 8.51 3.52
N GLN A 91 -10.66 8.86 3.67
CA GLN A 91 -11.19 9.47 4.90
C GLN A 91 -11.14 8.51 6.10
N THR A 92 -11.34 7.21 5.87
CA THR A 92 -11.19 6.20 6.92
C THR A 92 -9.72 6.05 7.30
N PHE A 93 -8.82 6.00 6.31
CA PHE A 93 -7.37 5.94 6.55
C PHE A 93 -6.85 7.10 7.41
N ASN A 94 -7.31 8.32 7.15
CA ASN A 94 -6.89 9.51 7.90
C ASN A 94 -7.35 9.51 9.36
N LYS A 95 -8.23 8.58 9.75
CA LYS A 95 -8.71 8.43 11.14
C LYS A 95 -7.93 7.36 11.91
N ILE A 96 -7.02 6.65 11.25
CA ILE A 96 -6.23 5.58 11.84
C ILE A 96 -5.00 6.19 12.48
N PHE A 97 -4.85 6.00 13.79
CA PHE A 97 -3.70 6.47 14.53
C PHE A 97 -2.95 5.30 15.17
N GLU A 98 -3.65 4.47 15.96
CA GLU A 98 -3.01 3.38 16.72
C GLU A 98 -2.57 2.21 15.84
N ASN A 99 -3.17 2.07 14.65
CA ASN A 99 -2.80 1.03 13.69
C ASN A 99 -1.80 1.50 12.60
N ALA A 100 -1.21 2.68 12.72
CA ALA A 100 -0.27 3.19 11.70
C ALA A 100 0.89 2.20 11.46
N ASP A 101 1.57 1.76 12.51
CA ASP A 101 2.68 0.80 12.41
C ASP A 101 2.19 -0.57 11.90
N ASN A 102 1.00 -1.00 12.32
CA ASN A 102 0.39 -2.25 11.83
C ASN A 102 0.13 -2.18 10.32
N LEU A 103 -0.28 -1.04 9.79
CA LEU A 103 -0.50 -0.85 8.35
C LEU A 103 0.80 -0.88 7.54
N ASP A 104 1.88 -0.33 8.09
CA ASP A 104 3.21 -0.39 7.46
C ASP A 104 3.72 -1.85 7.43
N GLU A 105 3.52 -2.60 8.51
CA GLU A 105 3.86 -4.03 8.53
C GLU A 105 3.01 -4.82 7.53
N VAL A 106 1.70 -4.56 7.47
CA VAL A 106 0.80 -5.17 6.48
C VAL A 106 1.27 -4.91 5.05
N LEU A 107 1.64 -3.66 4.74
CA LEU A 107 2.18 -3.29 3.44
C LEU A 107 3.46 -4.08 3.14
N SER A 108 4.41 -4.13 4.08
CA SER A 108 5.66 -4.89 3.96
C SER A 108 5.41 -6.37 3.68
N ASN A 109 4.47 -6.97 4.42
CA ASN A 109 4.10 -8.38 4.27
C ASN A 109 3.48 -8.66 2.88
N ILE A 110 2.59 -7.79 2.40
CA ILE A 110 2.01 -7.89 1.05
C ILE A 110 3.11 -7.80 -0.01
N LEU A 111 4.01 -6.83 0.10
CA LEU A 111 5.09 -6.64 -0.86
C LEU A 111 6.01 -7.86 -0.93
N LYS A 112 6.45 -8.38 0.21
CA LYS A 112 7.30 -9.58 0.32
C LYS A 112 6.61 -10.81 -0.25
N ALA A 113 5.37 -11.09 0.18
CA ALA A 113 4.63 -12.28 -0.24
C ALA A 113 4.33 -12.28 -1.76
N ASN A 114 4.24 -11.11 -2.38
CA ASN A 114 3.97 -10.98 -3.81
C ASN A 114 5.21 -10.75 -4.66
N LYS A 115 6.42 -10.71 -4.07
CA LYS A 115 7.70 -10.40 -4.74
C LYS A 115 7.63 -9.04 -5.46
N LEU A 116 7.08 -8.06 -4.76
CA LEU A 116 6.83 -6.70 -5.23
C LEU A 116 7.65 -5.65 -4.49
N SER A 117 8.48 -6.07 -3.54
CA SER A 117 9.48 -5.20 -2.93
C SER A 117 10.31 -4.55 -4.02
N VAL A 118 10.29 -3.22 -4.02
CA VAL A 118 11.30 -2.42 -4.71
C VAL A 118 12.61 -2.86 -4.09
N LYS A 119 13.52 -3.39 -4.89
CA LYS A 119 14.84 -3.86 -4.45
C LYS A 119 15.42 -2.89 -3.40
N GLU A 120 15.71 -3.39 -2.19
CA GLU A 120 17.06 -3.15 -1.66
C GLU A 120 17.96 -3.65 -2.78
N GLU A 121 18.71 -2.74 -3.42
CA GLU A 121 19.74 -3.13 -4.36
C GLU A 121 20.61 -4.17 -3.64
N GLU A 122 20.49 -5.43 -4.06
CA GLU A 122 21.51 -6.43 -3.82
C GLU A 122 22.81 -5.85 -4.40
N GLU A 123 23.64 -5.28 -3.53
CA GLU A 123 25.09 -5.20 -3.71
C GLU A 123 25.65 -6.64 -3.72
N GLU A 124 25.27 -7.45 -4.71
CA GLU A 124 25.88 -8.75 -5.00
C GLU A 124 26.08 -8.90 -6.51
N GLU A 125 26.74 -7.92 -7.14
CA GLU A 125 27.30 -8.11 -8.49
C GLU A 125 28.46 -7.12 -8.77
N GLU A 126 29.45 -7.04 -7.87
CA GLU A 126 30.82 -6.60 -8.24
C GLU A 126 31.86 -7.04 -7.18
N LYS A 127 31.83 -8.32 -6.82
CA LYS A 127 33.02 -9.03 -6.31
C LYS A 127 33.20 -10.29 -7.14
N ASN A 128 33.56 -10.11 -8.41
CA ASN A 128 34.31 -11.06 -9.22
C ASN A 128 34.54 -10.43 -10.61
N ASP A 129 35.59 -9.61 -10.72
CA ASP A 129 36.66 -9.76 -11.72
C ASP A 129 37.85 -8.85 -11.38
#